data_AF-A0AB73PKS5-F1
#
_entry.id   AF-A0AB73PKS5-F1
#
_cell.length_a   1.000
_cell.length_b   1.000
_cell.length_c   1.000
_cell.angle_alpha   90.00
_cell.angle_beta   90.00
_cell.angle_gamma   90.00
#
_symmetry.space_group_name_H-M   'P 1'
#
loop_
_entity.id
_entity.type
_entity.pdbx_description
1 polymer ?
#
loop_
_entity_poly.entity_id
_entity_poly.type
_entity_poly.pdbx_seq_one_letter_code
_entity_poly.pdbx_strand_id
1 'polypeptide(L)'
;MKKYTTEQKAQALRLLEQDGATAATVARTMGIPPRTVRDWAKARTDAPSNVLSIEEMRERAQRAVEATPQAAIRRLKNHFVQRQFELLQRHATDLQALRTASLQAMLEKDATMVKAISGLMTSLLKTQERERVIYEIKPGTEADIMREGMNRQQS
;
A
#
# COMPACT_ATOMS: atom_id res chain seq x y z
N MET A 1 -38.62 9.40 40.05
CA MET A 1 -38.49 8.82 38.69
C MET A 1 -37.68 7.53 38.79
N LYS A 2 -38.18 6.39 38.29
CA LYS A 2 -37.36 5.17 38.22
C LYS A 2 -36.18 5.44 37.27
N LYS A 3 -34.95 5.29 37.77
CA LYS A 3 -33.74 5.42 36.94
C LYS A 3 -33.50 4.07 36.28
N TYR A 4 -33.66 4.00 34.96
CA TYR A 4 -33.33 2.81 34.18
C TYR A 4 -31.82 2.75 33.94
N THR A 5 -31.25 1.56 33.98
CA THR A 5 -29.81 1.38 33.74
C THR A 5 -29.49 1.46 32.25
N THR A 6 -28.23 1.75 31.93
CA THR A 6 -27.73 1.76 30.55
C THR A 6 -27.91 0.41 29.85
N GLU A 7 -27.79 -0.68 30.61
CA GLU A 7 -28.03 -2.05 30.14
C GLU A 7 -29.50 -2.30 29.78
N GLN A 8 -30.43 -1.84 30.61
CA GLN A 8 -31.87 -1.93 30.33
C GLN A 8 -32.26 -1.16 29.05
N LYS A 9 -31.65 0.01 28.83
CA LYS A 9 -31.85 0.79 27.59
C LYS A 9 -31.30 0.05 26.37
N ALA A 10 -30.10 -0.54 26.46
CA ALA A 10 -29.49 -1.28 25.36
C ALA A 10 -30.28 -2.54 24.99
N GLN A 11 -30.76 -3.28 25.99
CA GLN A 11 -31.57 -4.48 25.80
C GLN A 11 -32.95 -4.16 25.19
N ALA A 12 -33.59 -3.07 25.61
CA ALA A 12 -34.85 -2.59 25.01
C ALA A 12 -34.67 -2.22 23.53
N LEU A 13 -33.56 -1.57 23.18
CA LEU A 13 -33.27 -1.19 21.79
C LEU A 13 -32.96 -2.41 20.90
N ARG A 14 -32.29 -3.44 21.43
CA ARG A 14 -32.07 -4.71 20.69
C ARG A 14 -33.37 -5.46 20.42
N LEU A 15 -34.29 -5.49 21.39
CA LEU A 15 -35.60 -6.13 21.20
C LEU A 15 -36.47 -5.39 20.17
N LEU A 16 -36.25 -4.09 19.96
CA LEU A 16 -36.92 -3.31 18.92
C LEU A 16 -36.38 -3.58 17.51
N GLU A 17 -35.22 -4.22 17.36
CA GLU A 17 -34.65 -4.60 16.05
C GLU A 17 -35.20 -5.92 15.53
N GLN A 18 -35.97 -6.66 16.34
CA GLN A 18 -36.62 -7.90 15.91
C GLN A 18 -37.84 -7.60 15.03
N ASP A 19 -37.98 -8.32 13.91
CA ASP A 19 -39.07 -8.14 12.97
C ASP A 19 -40.45 -8.27 13.65
N GLY A 20 -41.26 -7.21 13.58
CA GLY A 20 -42.59 -7.13 14.18
C GLY A 20 -42.63 -6.62 15.63
N ALA A 21 -41.50 -6.29 16.26
CA ALA A 21 -41.47 -5.72 17.59
C ALA A 21 -41.92 -4.25 17.61
N THR A 22 -42.87 -3.92 18.49
CA THR A 22 -43.29 -2.53 18.73
C THR A 22 -42.83 -2.06 20.10
N ALA A 23 -42.70 -0.74 20.29
CA ALA A 23 -42.39 -0.16 21.61
C ALA A 23 -43.37 -0.61 22.71
N ALA A 24 -44.62 -0.93 22.36
CA ALA A 24 -45.61 -1.45 23.29
C ALA A 24 -45.40 -2.93 23.65
N THR A 25 -44.87 -3.74 22.73
CA THR A 25 -44.50 -5.13 22.98
C THR A 25 -43.25 -5.20 23.86
N VAL A 26 -42.20 -4.46 23.51
CA VAL A 26 -40.94 -4.41 24.27
C VAL A 26 -41.15 -3.84 25.69
N ALA A 27 -41.99 -2.82 25.82
CA ALA A 27 -42.40 -2.26 27.10
C ALA A 27 -43.05 -3.29 28.03
N ARG A 28 -43.96 -4.12 27.49
CA ARG A 28 -44.62 -5.19 28.25
C ARG A 28 -43.63 -6.28 28.66
N THR A 29 -42.71 -6.66 27.77
CA THR A 29 -41.69 -7.67 28.05
C THR A 29 -40.69 -7.24 29.11
N MET A 30 -40.30 -5.96 29.15
CA MET A 30 -39.29 -5.46 30.07
C MET A 30 -39.85 -4.75 31.31
N GLY A 31 -41.17 -4.57 31.41
CA GLY A 31 -41.80 -3.80 32.50
C GLY A 31 -41.45 -2.31 32.48
N ILE A 32 -41.07 -1.77 31.31
CA ILE A 32 -40.67 -0.37 31.11
C ILE A 32 -41.84 0.38 30.47
N PRO A 33 -42.16 1.63 30.87
CA PRO A 33 -43.21 2.41 30.23
C PRO A 33 -42.98 2.55 28.71
N PRO A 34 -44.01 2.33 27.87
CA PRO A 34 -43.90 2.45 26.41
C PRO A 34 -43.38 3.81 25.93
N ARG A 35 -43.69 4.87 26.68
CA ARG A 35 -43.21 6.24 26.40
C ARG A 35 -41.69 6.32 26.50
N THR A 36 -41.10 5.74 27.54
CA THR A 36 -39.65 5.69 27.74
C THR A 36 -38.93 4.94 26.62
N VAL A 37 -39.49 3.80 26.20
CA VAL A 37 -38.95 2.99 25.09
C VAL A 37 -39.01 3.77 23.76
N ARG A 38 -40.11 4.48 23.52
CA ARG A 38 -40.28 5.35 22.34
C ARG A 38 -39.29 6.52 22.35
N ASP A 39 -39.10 7.16 23.49
CA ASP A 39 -38.16 8.27 23.65
C ASP A 39 -36.71 7.81 23.42
N TRP A 40 -36.35 6.58 23.82
CA TRP A 40 -35.04 6.00 23.52
C TRP A 40 -34.86 5.64 22.05
N ALA A 41 -35.88 5.10 21.39
CA ALA A 41 -35.85 4.82 19.95
C ALA A 41 -35.69 6.10 19.15
N LYS A 42 -36.45 7.16 19.53
CA LYS A 42 -36.35 8.49 18.92
C LYS A 42 -34.99 9.13 19.16
N ALA A 43 -34.45 9.07 20.38
CA ALA A 43 -33.11 9.56 20.66
C ALA A 43 -32.00 8.82 19.91
N ARG A 44 -32.24 7.57 19.48
CA ARG A 44 -31.33 6.80 18.63
C ARG A 44 -31.43 7.21 17.16
N THR A 45 -32.63 7.47 16.64
CA THR A 45 -32.83 7.97 15.26
C THR A 45 -32.37 9.41 15.11
N ASP A 46 -32.54 10.22 16.15
CA ASP A 46 -32.14 11.63 16.18
C ASP A 46 -30.66 11.81 16.55
N ALA A 47 -29.98 10.76 17.01
CA ALA A 47 -28.53 10.79 17.17
C ALA A 47 -27.89 10.81 15.77
N PRO A 48 -27.03 11.80 15.45
CA PRO A 48 -26.29 11.77 14.20
C PRO A 48 -25.51 10.46 14.16
N SER A 49 -25.70 9.69 13.10
CA SER A 49 -24.98 8.43 12.83
C SER A 49 -23.49 8.71 12.70
N ASN A 50 -22.81 8.86 13.83
CA ASN A 50 -21.37 9.06 13.95
C ASN A 50 -20.63 7.74 14.25
N VAL A 51 -21.33 6.61 14.12
CA VAL A 51 -20.71 5.29 14.10
C VAL A 51 -20.35 5.01 12.65
N LEU A 52 -19.25 5.59 12.18
CA LEU A 52 -18.59 5.08 10.99
C LEU A 52 -18.27 3.61 11.25
N SER A 53 -18.59 2.73 10.31
CA SER A 53 -18.16 1.34 10.40
C SER A 53 -16.65 1.30 10.61
N ILE A 54 -16.13 0.31 11.36
CA ILE A 54 -14.68 0.19 11.63
C ILE A 54 -13.87 0.25 10.32
N GLU A 55 -14.44 -0.27 9.24
CA GLU A 55 -13.89 -0.23 7.89
C GLU A 55 -13.83 1.20 7.34
N GLU A 56 -14.88 2.00 7.46
CA GLU A 56 -14.90 3.40 7.01
C GLU A 56 -13.97 4.30 7.83
N MET A 57 -13.81 4.02 9.13
CA MET A 57 -12.80 4.69 9.97
C MET A 57 -11.39 4.32 9.53
N ARG A 58 -11.14 3.04 9.23
CA ARG A 58 -9.84 2.58 8.71
C ARG A 58 -9.54 3.19 7.36
N GLU A 59 -10.50 3.23 6.46
CA GLU A 59 -10.33 3.78 5.12
C GLU A 59 -10.08 5.30 5.18
N ARG A 60 -10.80 6.04 6.03
CA ARG A 60 -10.51 7.45 6.29
C ARG A 60 -9.15 7.66 6.94
N ALA A 61 -8.78 6.83 7.91
CA ALA A 61 -7.47 6.92 8.55
C ALA A 61 -6.33 6.64 7.55
N GLN A 62 -6.51 5.65 6.67
CA GLN A 62 -5.57 5.36 5.58
C GLN A 62 -5.47 6.54 4.61
N ARG A 63 -6.60 7.08 4.13
CA ARG A 63 -6.60 8.26 3.24
C ARG A 63 -5.95 9.48 3.90
N ALA A 64 -6.17 9.70 5.20
CA ALA A 64 -5.55 10.79 5.94
C ALA A 64 -4.03 10.61 6.07
N VAL A 65 -3.57 9.40 6.35
CA VAL A 65 -2.14 9.06 6.39
C VAL A 65 -1.50 9.20 5.00
N GLU A 66 -2.20 8.77 3.95
CA GLU A 66 -1.76 8.89 2.56
C GLU A 66 -1.73 10.33 2.02
N ALA A 67 -2.57 11.21 2.56
CA ALA A 67 -2.59 12.63 2.23
C ALA A 67 -1.46 13.40 2.93
N THR A 68 -0.68 12.77 3.82
CA THR A 68 0.44 13.43 4.48
C THR A 68 1.59 13.70 3.50
N PRO A 69 2.33 14.82 3.66
CA PRO A 69 3.56 15.07 2.91
C PRO A 69 4.59 13.94 3.07
N GLN A 70 4.62 13.29 4.24
CA GLN A 70 5.51 12.17 4.50
C GLN A 70 5.21 10.94 3.64
N ALA A 71 3.92 10.64 3.42
CA ALA A 71 3.52 9.58 2.50
C ALA A 71 3.87 9.91 1.05
N ALA A 72 3.72 11.17 0.64
CA ALA A 72 4.14 11.63 -0.69
C ALA A 72 5.66 11.48 -0.89
N ILE A 73 6.47 11.90 0.10
CA ILE A 73 7.93 11.72 0.09
C ILE A 73 8.30 10.23 0.01
N ARG A 74 7.61 9.37 0.76
CA ARG A 74 7.83 7.92 0.71
C ARG A 74 7.53 7.36 -0.69
N ARG A 75 6.43 7.77 -1.33
CA ARG A 75 6.11 7.36 -2.71
C ARG A 75 7.17 7.83 -3.70
N LEU A 76 7.63 9.08 -3.58
CA LEU A 76 8.67 9.63 -4.44
C LEU A 76 9.97 8.84 -4.28
N LYS A 77 10.41 8.57 -3.05
CA LYS A 77 11.58 7.75 -2.75
C LYS A 77 11.42 6.34 -3.32
N ASN A 78 10.24 5.74 -3.17
CA ASN A 78 9.96 4.42 -3.71
C ASN A 78 10.07 4.40 -5.23
N HIS A 79 9.47 5.38 -5.91
CA HIS A 79 9.56 5.54 -7.37
C HIS A 79 10.99 5.75 -7.83
N PHE A 80 11.77 6.56 -7.11
CA PHE A 80 13.16 6.81 -7.42
C PHE A 80 14.02 5.54 -7.32
N VAL A 81 13.91 4.80 -6.22
CA VAL A 81 14.62 3.51 -6.03
C VAL A 81 14.21 2.49 -7.09
N GLN A 82 12.94 2.47 -7.49
CA GLN A 82 12.45 1.60 -8.57
C GLN A 82 13.12 1.94 -9.91
N ARG A 83 13.26 3.22 -10.24
CA ARG A 83 13.94 3.66 -11.47
C ARG A 83 15.43 3.34 -11.45
N GLN A 84 16.09 3.50 -10.30
CA GLN A 84 17.48 3.09 -10.13
C GLN A 84 17.66 1.57 -10.33
N PHE A 85 16.73 0.77 -9.79
CA PHE A 85 16.73 -0.68 -9.97
C PHE A 85 16.56 -1.10 -11.43
N GLU A 86 15.57 -0.54 -12.14
CA GLU A 86 15.33 -0.82 -13.55
C GLU A 86 16.55 -0.46 -14.42
N LEU A 87 17.20 0.66 -14.12
CA LEU A 87 18.42 1.07 -14.81
C LEU A 87 19.55 0.06 -14.60
N LEU A 88 19.79 -0.38 -13.35
CA LEU A 88 20.83 -1.34 -13.03
C LEU A 88 20.57 -2.71 -13.67
N GLN A 89 19.30 -3.15 -13.72
CA GLN A 89 18.93 -4.37 -14.43
C GLN A 89 19.26 -4.26 -15.91
N ARG A 90 18.86 -3.16 -16.57
CA ARG A 90 19.18 -2.93 -17.99
C ARG A 90 20.69 -2.94 -18.22
N HIS A 91 21.45 -2.28 -17.36
CA HIS A 91 22.92 -2.24 -17.46
C HIS A 91 23.53 -3.64 -17.41
N ALA A 92 23.05 -4.48 -16.49
CA ALA A 92 23.49 -5.86 -16.36
C ALA A 92 23.13 -6.69 -17.61
N THR A 93 21.92 -6.53 -18.14
CA THR A 93 21.47 -7.21 -19.35
C THR A 93 22.31 -6.83 -20.57
N ASP A 94 22.57 -5.54 -20.79
CA ASP A 94 23.37 -5.08 -21.93
C ASP A 94 24.81 -5.61 -21.88
N LEU A 95 25.43 -5.61 -20.70
CA LEU A 95 26.77 -6.17 -20.50
C LEU A 95 26.79 -7.69 -20.68
N GLN A 96 25.76 -8.39 -20.21
CA GLN A 96 25.64 -9.84 -20.38
C GLN A 96 25.48 -10.21 -21.86
N ALA A 97 24.70 -9.44 -22.62
CA ALA A 97 24.54 -9.65 -24.07
C ALA A 97 25.88 -9.50 -24.81
N LEU A 98 26.64 -8.44 -24.52
CA LEU A 98 27.98 -8.25 -25.11
C LEU A 98 28.96 -9.35 -24.68
N ARG A 99 28.90 -9.80 -23.42
CA ARG A 99 29.73 -10.91 -22.93
C ARG A 99 29.44 -12.20 -23.69
N THR A 100 28.17 -12.55 -23.86
CA THR A 100 27.76 -13.72 -24.62
C THR A 100 28.21 -13.63 -26.08
N ALA A 101 28.03 -12.47 -26.72
CA ALA A 101 28.50 -12.24 -28.08
C ALA A 101 30.03 -12.37 -28.20
N SER A 102 30.78 -11.85 -27.22
CA SER A 102 32.24 -11.98 -27.19
C SER A 102 32.67 -13.44 -27.06
N LEU A 103 31.99 -14.23 -26.23
CA LEU A 103 32.29 -15.66 -26.07
C LEU A 103 32.00 -16.42 -27.35
N GLN A 104 30.90 -16.12 -28.03
CA GLN A 104 30.56 -16.72 -29.33
C GLN A 104 31.63 -16.41 -30.38
N ALA A 105 32.04 -15.14 -30.49
CA ALA A 105 33.10 -14.74 -31.43
C ALA A 105 34.45 -15.43 -31.11
N MET A 106 34.77 -15.66 -29.83
CA MET A 106 35.95 -16.43 -29.44
C MET A 106 35.85 -17.90 -29.87
N LEU A 107 34.68 -18.53 -29.74
CA LEU A 107 34.43 -19.90 -30.20
C LEU A 107 34.57 -20.02 -31.72
N GLU A 108 34.13 -19.00 -32.45
CA GLU A 108 34.25 -18.89 -33.91
C GLU A 108 35.66 -18.48 -34.39
N LYS A 109 36.58 -18.20 -33.45
CA LYS A 109 37.95 -17.70 -33.71
C LYS A 109 37.97 -16.38 -34.49
N ASP A 110 36.93 -15.56 -34.40
CA ASP A 110 36.85 -14.24 -35.04
C ASP A 110 37.48 -13.17 -34.14
N ALA A 111 38.79 -12.97 -34.29
CA ALA A 111 39.54 -11.97 -33.54
C ALA A 111 39.07 -10.52 -33.81
N THR A 112 38.54 -10.25 -35.00
CA THR A 112 38.05 -8.91 -35.37
C THR A 112 36.78 -8.58 -34.60
N MET A 113 35.85 -9.53 -34.53
CA MET A 113 34.62 -9.40 -33.75
C MET A 113 34.88 -9.29 -32.25
N VAL A 114 35.80 -10.08 -31.69
CA VAL A 114 36.18 -9.96 -30.26
C VAL A 114 36.72 -8.55 -29.95
N LYS A 115 37.55 -7.98 -30.83
CA LYS A 115 38.08 -6.62 -30.67
C LYS A 115 36.98 -5.56 -30.78
N ALA A 116 36.07 -5.71 -31.74
CA ALA A 116 34.94 -4.79 -31.91
C ALA A 116 34.03 -4.81 -30.67
N ILE A 117 33.68 -6.00 -30.15
CA ILE A 117 32.85 -6.17 -28.96
C ILE A 117 33.52 -5.57 -27.72
N SER A 118 34.84 -5.74 -27.57
CA SER A 118 35.61 -5.12 -26.48
C SER A 118 35.54 -3.58 -26.51
N GLY A 119 35.60 -2.98 -27.71
CA GLY A 119 35.39 -1.55 -27.89
C GLY A 119 33.98 -1.11 -27.51
N LEU A 120 32.96 -1.88 -27.92
CA LEU A 120 31.57 -1.63 -27.54
C LEU A 120 31.36 -1.71 -26.03
N MET A 121 31.90 -2.74 -25.36
CA MET A 121 31.85 -2.87 -23.90
C MET A 121 32.43 -1.65 -23.20
N THR A 122 33.58 -1.16 -23.65
CA THR A 122 34.24 0.03 -23.07
C THR A 122 33.35 1.27 -23.22
N SER A 123 32.76 1.48 -24.40
CA SER A 123 31.85 2.61 -24.64
C SER A 123 30.55 2.52 -23.82
N LEU A 124 30.03 1.30 -23.66
CA LEU A 124 28.84 1.02 -22.88
C LEU A 124 29.10 1.32 -21.40
N LEU A 125 30.19 0.81 -20.83
CA LEU A 125 30.57 1.07 -19.43
C LEU A 125 30.66 2.57 -19.14
N LYS A 126 31.32 3.34 -20.01
CA LYS A 126 31.41 4.80 -19.89
C LYS A 126 30.05 5.49 -19.96
N THR A 127 29.14 4.97 -20.78
CA THR A 127 27.76 5.49 -20.89
C THR A 127 26.97 5.15 -19.62
N GLN A 128 27.08 3.92 -19.13
CA GLN A 128 26.44 3.47 -17.90
C GLN A 128 26.92 4.26 -16.67
N GLU A 129 28.21 4.57 -16.56
CA GLU A 129 28.75 5.45 -15.52
C GLU A 129 28.07 6.82 -15.51
N ARG A 130 27.87 7.42 -16.68
CA ARG A 130 27.16 8.72 -16.80
C ARG A 130 25.70 8.61 -16.40
N GLU A 131 25.02 7.54 -16.82
CA GLU A 131 23.63 7.30 -16.44
C GLU A 131 23.48 7.10 -14.93
N ARG A 132 24.40 6.37 -14.29
CA ARG A 132 24.40 6.20 -12.82
C ARG A 132 24.50 7.53 -12.09
N VAL A 133 25.28 8.48 -12.60
CA VAL A 133 25.37 9.84 -12.03
C VAL A 133 24.03 10.58 -12.15
N ILE A 134 23.35 10.50 -13.30
CA ILE A 134 22.04 11.14 -13.52
C ILE A 134 20.99 10.63 -12.54
N TYR A 135 21.03 9.33 -12.25
CA TYR A 135 20.10 8.69 -11.31
C TYR A 135 20.62 8.68 -9.86
N GLU A 136 21.64 9.47 -9.53
CA GLU A 136 22.28 9.56 -8.20
C GLU A 136 22.62 8.20 -7.56
N ILE A 137 22.99 7.22 -8.39
CA ILE A 137 23.43 5.91 -7.92
C ILE A 137 24.86 6.07 -7.42
N LYS A 138 25.04 5.98 -6.10
CA LYS A 138 26.36 6.11 -5.48
C LYS A 138 27.15 4.81 -5.61
N PRO A 139 28.47 4.88 -5.82
CA PRO A 139 29.32 3.68 -5.82
C PRO A 139 29.14 2.89 -4.51
N GLY A 140 28.93 1.59 -4.61
CA GLY A 140 28.74 0.68 -3.48
C GLY A 140 27.29 0.54 -3.03
N THR A 141 26.35 1.31 -3.57
CA THR A 141 24.91 1.21 -3.24
C THR A 141 24.13 0.30 -4.19
N GLU A 142 24.76 -0.14 -5.28
CA GLU A 142 24.09 -0.91 -6.34
C GLU A 142 23.51 -2.23 -5.80
N ALA A 143 24.22 -2.92 -4.93
CA ALA A 143 23.76 -4.18 -4.35
C ALA A 143 22.53 -4.00 -3.45
N ASP A 144 22.47 -2.89 -2.70
CA ASP A 144 21.34 -2.57 -1.84
C ASP A 144 20.12 -2.16 -2.67
N ILE A 145 20.31 -1.32 -3.70
CA ILE A 145 19.24 -0.95 -4.66
C ILE A 145 18.69 -2.20 -5.35
N MET A 146 19.56 -3.11 -5.78
CA MET A 146 19.16 -4.39 -6.39
C MET A 146 18.36 -5.26 -5.43
N ARG A 147 18.82 -5.40 -4.17
CA ARG A 147 18.11 -6.17 -3.14
C ARG A 147 16.75 -5.57 -2.82
N GLU A 148 16.69 -4.25 -2.67
CA GLU A 148 15.46 -3.53 -2.34
C GLU A 148 14.44 -3.60 -3.50
N GLY A 149 14.91 -3.49 -4.76
CA GLY A 149 14.07 -3.69 -5.93
C GLY A 149 13.51 -5.11 -6.06
N MET A 150 14.35 -6.13 -5.86
CA MET A 150 13.92 -7.55 -5.91
C MET A 150 12.87 -7.87 -4.84
N ASN A 151 13.09 -7.45 -3.59
CA ASN A 151 12.15 -7.70 -2.49
C ASN A 151 10.78 -7.06 -2.74
N ARG A 152 10.73 -5.95 -3.48
CA ARG A 152 9.48 -5.27 -3.84
C ARG A 152 8.74 -5.94 -5.00
N GLN A 153 9.43 -6.65 -5.89
CA GLN A 153 8.78 -7.45 -6.94
C GLN A 153 8.12 -8.72 -6.40
N GLN A 154 8.49 -9.16 -5.19
CA GLN A 154 7.96 -10.37 -4.55
C GLN A 154 6.80 -10.11 -3.59
N SER A 155 6.51 -8.84 -3.27
CA SER A 155 5.44 -8.41 -2.34
C SER A 155 4.20 -7.94 -3.09
#